data_AF-A0A941W731-F1
#
_entry.id   AF-A0A941W731-F1
#
_cell.length_a   1.000
_cell.length_b   1.000
_cell.length_c   1.000
_cell.angle_alpha   90.00
_cell.angle_beta   90.00
_cell.angle_gamma   90.00
#
_symmetry.space_group_name_H-M   'P 1'
#
loop_
_entity.id
_entity.type
_entity.pdbx_description
1 polymer ?
#
loop_
_entity_poly.entity_id
_entity_poly.type
_entity_poly.pdbx_seq_one_letter_code
_entity_poly.pdbx_strand_id
1 'polypeptide(L)' 'MIGAHIAGCIQNCTRMGETAVEDLRRFFAGEPAIYEITEDMLDRIA' A
#
# COMPACT_ATOMS: atom_id res chain seq x y z
N MET A 1 17.14 20.90 -2.98
CA MET A 1 15.90 20.46 -3.66
C MET A 1 14.91 20.08 -2.56
N ILE A 2 13.73 20.72 -2.53
CA ILE A 2 12.67 20.40 -1.55
C ILE A 2 11.62 19.61 -2.30
N GLY A 3 11.30 18.41 -1.83
CA GLY A 3 10.17 17.63 -2.35
C GLY A 3 8.91 17.98 -1.54
N ALA A 4 7.87 18.47 -2.21
CA ALA A 4 6.52 18.34 -1.67
C ALA A 4 6.16 16.85 -1.64
N HIS A 5 5.35 16.40 -0.69
CA HIS A 5 4.90 15.01 -0.55
C HIS A 5 3.96 14.60 -1.72
N ILE A 6 4.50 14.60 -2.95
CA ILE A 6 3.78 14.41 -4.22
C ILE A 6 4.38 13.25 -5.03
N ALA A 7 5.38 12.55 -4.48
CA ALA A 7 6.05 11.45 -5.16
C ALA A 7 5.08 10.33 -5.59
N GLY A 8 3.98 10.13 -4.85
CA GLY A 8 2.92 9.19 -5.19
C GLY A 8 1.89 9.69 -6.21
N CYS A 9 1.90 10.97 -6.58
CA CYS A 9 0.86 11.62 -7.41
C CYS A 9 1.26 11.81 -8.88
N ILE A 10 2.34 11.17 -9.34
CA ILE A 10 3.02 11.56 -10.60
C ILE A 10 2.35 10.96 -11.86
N GLN A 11 1.68 9.80 -11.75
CA GLN A 11 1.21 9.06 -12.94
C GLN A 11 -0.24 8.57 -12.88
N ASN A 12 -0.67 8.04 -11.72
CA ASN A 12 -2.03 7.57 -11.53
C ASN A 12 -2.43 7.75 -10.06
N CYS A 13 -3.18 8.81 -9.77
CA CYS A 13 -3.65 9.13 -8.42
C CYS A 13 -4.77 8.20 -7.92
N THR A 14 -5.42 7.43 -8.80
CA THR A 14 -6.51 6.53 -8.40
C THR A 14 -6.02 5.13 -8.05
N ARG A 15 -4.88 4.69 -8.63
CA ARG A 15 -4.31 3.34 -8.43
C ARG A 15 -4.16 2.96 -6.96
N MET A 16 -3.71 3.90 -6.13
CA MET A 16 -3.55 3.64 -4.69
C MET A 16 -4.90 3.36 -4.00
N GLY A 17 -5.94 4.11 -4.37
CA GLY A 17 -7.30 3.89 -3.86
C GLY A 17 -7.89 2.57 -4.35
N GLU A 18 -7.73 2.25 -5.63
CA GLU A 18 -8.19 0.97 -6.21
C GLU A 18 -7.51 -0.23 -5.53
N THR A 19 -6.19 -0.15 -5.31
CA THR A 19 -5.42 -1.18 -4.62
C THR A 19 -5.89 -1.34 -3.16
N ALA A 20 -6.14 -0.23 -2.46
CA ALA A 20 -6.62 -0.26 -1.08
C ALA A 20 -8.02 -0.89 -0.96
N VAL A 21 -8.91 -0.63 -1.93
CA VAL A 21 -10.25 -1.25 -1.96
C VAL A 21 -10.16 -2.76 -2.14
N GLU A 22 -9.27 -3.25 -3.02
CA GLU A 22 -9.11 -4.70 -3.22
C GLU A 22 -8.48 -5.39 -2.00
N ASP A 23 -7.50 -4.76 -1.34
CA ASP A 23 -6.94 -5.31 -0.09
C ASP A 23 -8.00 -5.44 1.01
N LEU A 24 -8.90 -4.46 1.14
CA LEU A 24 -10.03 -4.55 2.06
C LEU A 24 -10.98 -5.69 1.69
N ARG A 25 -11.31 -5.85 0.40
CA ARG A 25 -12.15 -6.96 -0.06
C ARG A 25 -11.55 -8.31 0.32
N ARG A 26 -10.24 -8.49 0.07
CA ARG A 26 -9.50 -9.72 0.39
C ARG A 26 -9.48 -10.02 1.88
N PHE A 27 -9.21 -9.01 2.70
CA PHE A 27 -9.25 -9.13 4.15
C PHE A 27 -10.59 -9.70 4.66
N PHE A 28 -11.71 -9.15 4.19
CA PHE A 28 -13.04 -9.64 4.58
C PHE A 28 -13.36 -11.03 4.03
N ALA A 29 -12.72 -11.45 2.94
CA ALA A 29 -12.85 -12.80 2.38
C ALA A 29 -11.90 -13.82 3.04
N GLY A 30 -11.00 -13.39 3.94
CA GLY A 30 -9.93 -14.24 4.47
C GLY A 30 -8.83 -14.57 3.46
N GLU A 31 -8.73 -13.79 2.39
CA GLU A 31 -7.67 -13.89 1.38
C GLU A 31 -6.45 -13.04 1.81
N PRO A 32 -5.22 -13.44 1.46
CA PRO A 32 -4.01 -12.64 1.72
C PRO A 32 -4.05 -11.27 1.00
N ALA A 33 -3.49 -10.24 1.64
CA ALA A 33 -3.34 -8.92 1.04
C ALA A 33 -2.47 -8.96 -0.24
N ILE A 34 -2.68 -8.03 -1.17
CA ILE A 34 -1.86 -7.89 -2.38
C ILE A 34 -0.41 -7.63 -2.02
N TYR A 35 -0.18 -6.78 -1.02
CA TYR A 35 1.13 -6.41 -0.49
C TYR A 35 1.17 -6.63 1.02
N GLU A 36 1.17 -7.89 1.43
CA GLU A 36 1.27 -8.26 2.83
C GLU A 36 2.56 -7.73 3.47
N ILE A 37 2.43 -7.08 4.62
CA ILE A 37 3.54 -6.63 5.46
C ILE A 37 3.55 -7.52 6.69
N THR A 38 4.66 -8.22 6.90
CA THR A 38 4.86 -9.13 8.03
C THR A 38 5.69 -8.47 9.13
N GLU A 39 5.64 -9.00 10.34
CA GLU A 39 6.42 -8.48 11.47
C GLU A 39 7.94 -8.54 11.19
N ASP A 40 8.44 -9.59 10.54
CA ASP A 40 9.86 -9.71 10.19
C ASP A 40 10.34 -8.64 9.19
N MET A 41 9.42 -8.11 8.36
CA MET A 41 9.73 -6.99 7.48
C MET A 41 9.88 -5.68 8.26
N LEU A 42 9.13 -5.50 9.34
CA LEU A 42 9.20 -4.31 10.19
C LEU A 42 10.51 -4.27 10.99
N ASP A 43 11.00 -5.41 11.46
CA ASP A 43 12.29 -5.51 12.17
C ASP A 43 13.49 -5.04 11.33
N ARG A 44 13.35 -5.03 10.00
CA ARG A 44 14.42 -4.63 9.07
C ARG A 44 14.47 -3.13 8.79
N ILE A 45 13.45 -2.38 9.20
CA ILE A 45 13.33 -0.94 8.95
C ILE A 45 13.32 -0.09 10.23
N ALA A 46 13.38 -0.74 11.41
CA ALA A 46 13.46 -0.11 12.72
C ALA A 46 14.88 0.37 13.05
#